data_AF-A0A1E1UWM8-F1
#
_entry.id   AF-A0A1E1UWM8-F1
#
_cell.length_a   1.000
_cell.length_b   1.000
_cell.length_c   1.000
_cell.angle_alpha   90.00
_cell.angle_beta   90.00
_cell.angle_gamma   90.00
#
_symmetry.space_group_name_H-M   'P 1'
#
loop_
_entity.id
_entity.type
_entity.pdbx_description
1 polymer ?
#
loop_
_entity_poly.entity_id
_entity_poly.type
_entity_poly.pdbx_seq_one_letter_code
_entity_poly.pdbx_strand_id
1 'polypeptide(L)'
;MGTIIDRPRRDGTVAYMAQIAVQREGRSHRESKTFDRRPAAAAWVKKREAELSKPGALALAQHGKRLATLGDAIDSYLAESKKKIGRTKTQVLRAIKADDIADIACADITSQDLVAYAGRLGAERAPATVANYLSHLRAVFAIAQPAWGYPLDEKAMADAFKVTKRLGVTGKSKARDRRPTLDELDRLLKHFEAGRRKRPRMMPMAAIVAFALYSSRREEEITKILWTDLDVAGRRVLVRDMKDPEAKDGNDVWCELHEEALRIALAQPRNQAEIFPYNHRTVSANMTRACAILNIVDLHFHDLRHEGVSRLLEMGRTIPQAASVSGHRNWSSMKRYAHLRQTGDKYAGWVWLDRLAPEISKPTHAALAKT
;
A
#
# COMPACT_ATOMS: atom_id res chain seq x y z
N MET A 1 40.68 13.24 -4.06
CA MET A 1 41.54 14.34 -4.51
C MET A 1 42.46 13.77 -5.57
N GLY A 2 42.48 14.35 -6.77
CA GLY A 2 43.30 13.87 -7.88
C GLY A 2 44.77 14.25 -7.74
N THR A 3 45.66 13.34 -8.13
CA THR A 3 47.12 13.52 -8.07
C THR A 3 47.71 13.23 -9.45
N ILE A 4 48.72 14.00 -9.87
CA ILE A 4 49.46 13.76 -11.11
C ILE A 4 50.88 13.35 -10.74
N ILE A 5 51.32 12.20 -11.24
CA ILE A 5 52.64 11.61 -10.99
C ILE A 5 53.43 11.61 -12.30
N ASP A 6 54.63 12.16 -12.27
CA ASP A 6 55.55 12.17 -13.41
C ASP A 6 56.24 10.81 -13.53
N ARG A 7 56.18 10.19 -14.71
CA ARG A 7 56.76 8.88 -15.02
C ARG A 7 57.79 9.01 -16.14
N PRO A 8 59.09 8.83 -15.87
CA PRO A 8 60.09 8.77 -16.93
C PRO A 8 59.87 7.51 -17.78
N ARG A 9 59.94 7.67 -19.11
CA ARG A 9 59.90 6.58 -20.10
C ARG A 9 61.32 6.12 -20.43
N ARG A 10 61.40 4.93 -21.02
CA ARG A 10 62.67 4.29 -21.43
C ARG A 10 63.39 5.07 -22.55
N ASP A 11 62.68 5.94 -23.25
CA ASP A 11 63.18 6.83 -24.31
C ASP A 11 63.61 8.23 -23.80
N GLY A 12 63.58 8.46 -22.47
CA GLY A 12 63.94 9.74 -21.85
C GLY A 12 62.82 10.78 -21.81
N THR A 13 61.65 10.51 -22.40
CA THR A 13 60.49 11.41 -22.32
C THR A 13 59.70 11.20 -21.01
N VAL A 14 58.94 12.21 -20.57
CA VAL A 14 58.14 12.14 -19.33
C VAL A 14 56.66 11.95 -19.66
N ALA A 15 56.04 10.92 -19.10
CA ALA A 15 54.60 10.70 -19.13
C ALA A 15 53.96 11.18 -17.82
N TYR A 16 52.73 11.67 -17.89
CA TYR A 16 52.00 12.19 -16.73
C TYR A 16 50.86 11.24 -16.38
N MET A 17 50.95 10.55 -15.25
CA MET A 17 49.89 9.68 -14.76
C MET A 17 48.97 10.45 -13.82
N ALA A 18 47.75 10.71 -14.26
CA ALA A 18 46.69 11.21 -13.41
C ALA A 18 46.06 10.06 -12.63
N GLN A 19 45.88 10.23 -11.32
CA GLN A 19 45.21 9.29 -10.42
C GLN A 19 44.10 10.03 -9.67
N ILE A 20 42.94 9.40 -9.52
CA ILE A 20 41.81 9.91 -8.74
C ILE A 20 41.43 8.85 -7.71
N ALA A 21 41.48 9.23 -6.43
CA ALA A 21 40.93 8.45 -5.33
C ALA A 21 39.83 9.25 -4.64
N VAL A 22 38.62 8.69 -4.62
CA VAL A 22 37.45 9.29 -3.95
C VAL A 22 36.83 8.26 -3.01
N GLN A 23 36.56 8.68 -1.77
CA GLN A 23 35.77 7.96 -0.79
C GLN A 23 34.58 8.82 -0.38
N ARG A 24 33.36 8.32 -0.57
CA ARG A 24 32.12 8.94 -0.06
C ARG A 24 31.12 7.84 0.27
N GLU A 25 30.37 8.03 1.37
CA GLU A 25 29.26 7.13 1.78
C GLU A 25 29.66 5.64 1.83
N GLY A 26 30.85 5.33 2.37
CA GLY A 26 31.35 3.95 2.51
C GLY A 26 31.79 3.28 1.20
N ARG A 27 31.76 3.99 0.07
CA ARG A 27 32.16 3.52 -1.26
C ARG A 27 33.49 4.14 -1.67
N SER A 28 34.45 3.30 -2.09
CA SER A 28 35.75 3.73 -2.59
C SER A 28 35.86 3.52 -4.10
N HIS A 29 36.39 4.52 -4.81
CA HIS A 29 36.67 4.46 -6.25
C HIS A 29 38.09 4.96 -6.53
N ARG A 30 38.85 4.21 -7.32
CA ARG A 30 40.20 4.57 -7.78
C ARG A 30 40.29 4.40 -9.29
N GLU A 31 40.72 5.45 -9.98
CA GLU A 31 40.94 5.44 -11.43
C GLU A 31 42.27 6.13 -11.75
N SER A 32 43.01 5.63 -12.74
CA SER A 32 44.24 6.25 -13.21
C SER A 32 44.35 6.23 -14.73
N LYS A 33 44.87 7.31 -15.32
CA LYS A 33 45.10 7.43 -16.76
C LYS A 33 46.39 8.19 -17.05
N THR A 34 47.14 7.74 -18.05
CA THR A 34 48.44 8.33 -18.43
C THR A 34 48.30 9.19 -19.69
N PHE A 35 48.99 10.33 -19.71
CA PHE A 35 48.97 11.32 -20.78
C PHE A 35 50.39 11.76 -21.15
N ASP A 36 50.61 12.20 -22.39
CA ASP A 36 51.90 12.75 -22.83
C ASP A 36 52.14 14.19 -22.37
N ARG A 37 51.07 14.92 -22.01
CA ARG A 37 51.14 16.35 -21.63
C ARG A 37 50.50 16.60 -20.27
N ARG A 38 51.21 17.29 -19.37
CA ARG A 38 50.73 17.64 -18.02
C ARG A 38 49.40 18.43 -18.01
N PRO A 39 49.17 19.41 -18.92
CA PRO A 39 47.88 20.09 -19.00
C PRO A 39 46.71 19.16 -19.35
N ALA A 40 46.94 18.13 -20.17
CA ALA A 40 45.90 17.15 -20.51
C ALA A 40 45.54 16.26 -19.32
N ALA A 41 46.55 15.85 -18.54
CA ALA A 41 46.33 15.12 -17.28
C ALA A 41 45.52 15.95 -16.27
N ALA A 42 45.85 17.25 -16.10
CA ALA A 42 45.11 18.15 -15.21
C ALA A 42 43.67 18.39 -15.65
N ALA A 43 43.44 18.62 -16.96
CA ALA A 43 42.10 18.78 -17.51
C ALA A 43 41.24 17.51 -17.32
N TRP A 44 41.84 16.33 -17.49
CA TRP A 44 41.17 15.05 -17.25
C TRP A 44 40.80 14.87 -15.78
N VAL A 45 41.71 15.16 -14.85
CA VAL A 45 41.42 15.10 -13.40
C VAL A 45 40.25 16.00 -13.04
N LYS A 46 40.30 17.27 -13.46
CA LYS A 46 39.26 18.25 -13.15
C LYS A 46 37.88 17.83 -13.71
N LYS A 47 37.85 17.34 -14.95
CA LYS A 47 36.61 16.85 -15.58
C LYS A 47 36.05 15.65 -14.82
N ARG A 48 36.91 14.68 -14.48
CA ARG A 48 36.48 13.42 -13.87
C ARG A 48 36.08 13.58 -12.40
N GLU A 49 36.74 14.47 -11.65
CA GLU A 49 36.30 14.85 -10.30
C GLU A 49 34.93 15.52 -10.31
N ALA A 50 34.64 16.37 -11.30
CA ALA A 50 33.32 16.98 -11.46
C ALA A 50 32.25 15.93 -11.81
N GLU A 51 32.56 14.94 -12.66
CA GLU A 51 31.65 13.84 -12.98
C GLU A 51 31.37 12.95 -11.76
N LEU A 52 32.40 12.57 -10.99
CA LEU A 52 32.30 11.75 -9.78
C LEU A 52 31.68 12.49 -8.58
N SER A 53 31.56 13.83 -8.67
CA SER A 53 30.92 14.65 -7.64
C SER A 53 29.39 14.58 -7.67
N LYS A 54 28.80 14.15 -8.80
CA LYS A 54 27.34 14.04 -8.98
C LYS A 54 26.78 12.90 -8.12
N PRO A 55 25.58 13.07 -7.53
CA PRO A 55 24.87 11.97 -6.87
C PRO A 55 24.76 10.74 -7.78
N GLY A 56 24.99 9.53 -7.25
CA GLY A 56 24.95 8.27 -8.02
C GLY A 56 26.16 7.98 -8.93
N ALA A 57 26.99 8.97 -9.26
CA ALA A 57 28.13 8.78 -10.18
C ALA A 57 29.20 7.83 -9.64
N LEU A 58 29.36 7.74 -8.31
CA LEU A 58 30.25 6.76 -7.68
C LEU A 58 29.75 5.32 -7.82
N ALA A 59 28.42 5.10 -7.84
CA ALA A 59 27.87 3.79 -8.13
C ALA A 59 28.18 3.38 -9.57
N LEU A 60 27.87 4.24 -10.54
CA LEU A 60 28.20 4.01 -11.96
C LEU A 60 29.70 3.79 -12.19
N ALA A 61 30.57 4.52 -11.48
CA ALA A 61 32.02 4.38 -11.64
C ALA A 61 32.59 3.12 -10.96
N GLN A 62 31.97 2.64 -9.87
CA GLN A 62 32.33 1.35 -9.26
C GLN A 62 31.98 0.15 -10.13
N HIS A 63 30.96 0.25 -10.99
CA HIS A 63 30.59 -0.79 -11.96
C HIS A 63 31.55 -0.94 -13.14
N GLY A 64 32.78 -0.42 -13.05
CA GLY A 64 33.80 -0.46 -14.11
C GLY A 64 33.75 -1.70 -15.00
N LYS A 65 33.59 -1.47 -16.32
CA LYS A 65 33.40 -2.44 -17.41
C LYS A 65 32.05 -3.15 -17.54
N ARG A 66 31.19 -3.21 -16.51
CA ARG A 66 29.83 -3.79 -16.65
C ARG A 66 28.84 -2.69 -16.99
N LEU A 67 28.01 -2.90 -18.01
CA LEU A 67 26.88 -2.03 -18.31
C LEU A 67 25.97 -1.97 -17.08
N ALA A 68 25.57 -0.76 -16.66
CA ALA A 68 24.65 -0.59 -15.54
C ALA A 68 23.31 -1.27 -15.87
N THR A 69 22.84 -2.14 -14.98
CA THR A 69 21.68 -3.00 -15.21
C THR A 69 20.41 -2.45 -14.58
N LEU A 70 19.24 -2.96 -14.98
CA LEU A 70 17.97 -2.61 -14.34
C LEU A 70 18.00 -2.90 -12.82
N GLY A 71 18.67 -3.98 -12.40
CA GLY A 71 18.87 -4.32 -10.99
C GLY A 71 19.61 -3.23 -10.21
N ASP A 72 20.62 -2.62 -10.81
CA ASP A 72 21.39 -1.51 -10.21
C ASP A 72 20.49 -0.27 -10.03
N ALA A 73 19.64 0.03 -11.02
CA ALA A 73 18.67 1.13 -10.93
C ALA A 73 17.61 0.89 -9.84
N ILE A 74 17.15 -0.35 -9.66
CA ILE A 74 16.23 -0.72 -8.59
C ILE A 74 16.89 -0.56 -7.22
N ASP A 75 18.17 -0.92 -7.08
CA ASP A 75 18.90 -0.76 -5.82
C ASP A 75 19.07 0.71 -5.44
N SER A 76 19.49 1.56 -6.38
CA SER A 76 19.53 3.01 -6.17
C SER A 76 18.16 3.56 -5.75
N TYR A 77 17.08 3.10 -6.39
CA TYR A 77 15.72 3.52 -6.02
C TYR A 77 15.34 3.14 -4.59
N LEU A 78 15.68 1.92 -4.16
CA LEU A 78 15.36 1.43 -2.82
C LEU A 78 16.22 2.06 -1.73
N ALA A 79 17.49 2.36 -2.03
CA ALA A 79 18.43 2.93 -1.06
C ALA A 79 18.27 4.45 -0.86
N GLU A 80 18.01 5.21 -1.93
CA GLU A 80 18.09 6.67 -1.89
C GLU A 80 16.74 7.37 -1.72
N SER A 81 15.63 6.62 -1.71
CA SER A 81 14.31 7.23 -1.51
C SER A 81 14.14 7.75 -0.09
N LYS A 82 14.14 9.08 0.05
CA LYS A 82 13.80 9.75 1.33
C LYS A 82 12.34 9.54 1.74
N LYS A 83 11.45 9.25 0.78
CA LYS A 83 10.05 8.92 1.07
C LYS A 83 9.94 7.46 1.47
N LYS A 84 9.16 7.18 2.52
CA LYS A 84 8.90 5.80 2.96
C LYS A 84 8.29 4.97 1.82
N ILE A 85 9.06 4.02 1.31
CA ILE A 85 8.57 3.08 0.29
C ILE A 85 7.65 2.07 0.98
N GLY A 86 6.41 1.97 0.50
CA GLY A 86 5.46 1.00 1.04
C GLY A 86 5.94 -0.46 0.89
N ARG A 87 5.52 -1.33 1.82
CA ARG A 87 5.89 -2.75 1.84
C ARG A 87 5.61 -3.46 0.50
N THR A 88 4.45 -3.22 -0.12
CA THR A 88 4.09 -3.83 -1.41
C THR A 88 5.07 -3.44 -2.51
N LYS A 89 5.39 -2.14 -2.63
CA LYS A 89 6.33 -1.66 -3.64
C LYS A 89 7.72 -2.24 -3.43
N THR A 90 8.19 -2.30 -2.18
CA THR A 90 9.46 -2.92 -1.83
C THR A 90 9.51 -4.41 -2.21
N GLN A 91 8.46 -5.17 -1.86
CA GLN A 91 8.36 -6.59 -2.19
C GLN A 91 8.38 -6.82 -3.72
N VAL A 92 7.61 -6.02 -4.45
CA VAL A 92 7.53 -6.13 -5.92
C VAL A 92 8.85 -5.79 -6.58
N LEU A 93 9.52 -4.69 -6.17
CA LEU A 93 10.81 -4.31 -6.73
C LEU A 93 11.89 -5.38 -6.45
N ARG A 94 11.86 -6.00 -5.26
CA ARG A 94 12.73 -7.15 -4.96
C ARG A 94 12.43 -8.37 -5.81
N ALA A 95 11.15 -8.63 -6.09
CA ALA A 95 10.75 -9.73 -6.97
C ALA A 95 11.18 -9.48 -8.42
N ILE A 96 11.06 -8.24 -8.91
CA ILE A 96 11.59 -7.84 -10.24
C ILE A 96 13.10 -8.01 -10.28
N LYS A 97 13.81 -7.57 -9.22
CA LYS A 97 15.27 -7.69 -9.11
C LYS A 97 15.76 -9.15 -9.16
N ALA A 98 14.92 -10.10 -8.73
CA ALA A 98 15.25 -11.52 -8.74
C ALA A 98 14.90 -12.23 -10.08
N ASP A 99 14.32 -11.51 -11.04
CA ASP A 99 14.02 -12.02 -12.38
C ASP A 99 15.12 -11.61 -13.37
N ASP A 100 15.31 -12.41 -14.42
CA ASP A 100 16.33 -12.20 -15.46
C ASP A 100 16.25 -10.81 -16.14
N ILE A 101 15.07 -10.17 -16.15
CA ILE A 101 14.95 -8.79 -16.66
C ILE A 101 15.84 -7.79 -15.90
N ALA A 102 16.17 -8.07 -14.64
CA ALA A 102 17.02 -7.21 -13.82
C ALA A 102 18.47 -7.17 -14.32
N ASP A 103 18.93 -8.21 -15.02
CA ASP A 103 20.31 -8.30 -15.52
C ASP A 103 20.50 -7.58 -16.86
N ILE A 104 19.42 -7.16 -17.52
CA ILE A 104 19.49 -6.39 -18.76
C ILE A 104 20.09 -5.02 -18.48
N ALA A 105 21.05 -4.61 -19.33
CA ALA A 105 21.63 -3.28 -19.29
C ALA A 105 20.55 -2.20 -19.49
N CYS A 106 20.61 -1.13 -18.70
CA CYS A 106 19.65 -0.03 -18.76
C CYS A 106 19.54 0.59 -20.15
N ALA A 107 20.63 0.61 -20.92
CA ALA A 107 20.64 1.15 -22.28
C ALA A 107 19.98 0.22 -23.32
N ASP A 108 19.92 -1.08 -23.01
CA ASP A 108 19.48 -2.12 -23.94
C ASP A 108 18.06 -2.59 -23.66
N ILE A 109 17.48 -2.25 -22.50
CA ILE A 109 16.13 -2.66 -22.15
C ILE A 109 15.09 -1.96 -23.03
N THR A 110 14.31 -2.77 -23.74
CA THR A 110 13.31 -2.30 -24.70
C THR A 110 11.88 -2.47 -24.19
N SER A 111 10.91 -1.93 -24.94
CA SER A 111 9.49 -2.16 -24.68
C SER A 111 9.12 -3.64 -24.83
N GLN A 112 9.80 -4.38 -25.71
CA GLN A 112 9.57 -5.78 -26.01
C GLN A 112 9.97 -6.67 -24.83
N ASP A 113 11.10 -6.36 -24.18
CA ASP A 113 11.55 -7.06 -22.97
C ASP A 113 10.57 -6.89 -21.81
N LEU A 114 10.07 -5.66 -21.63
CA LEU A 114 9.07 -5.34 -20.63
C LEU A 114 7.72 -6.03 -20.90
N VAL A 115 7.30 -6.13 -22.16
CA VAL A 115 6.09 -6.87 -22.57
C VAL A 115 6.27 -8.37 -22.33
N ALA A 116 7.43 -8.93 -22.69
CA ALA A 116 7.73 -10.33 -22.46
C ALA A 116 7.73 -10.67 -20.97
N TYR A 117 8.35 -9.83 -20.14
CA TYR A 117 8.31 -9.96 -18.68
C TYR A 117 6.87 -9.90 -18.13
N ALA A 118 6.07 -8.93 -18.58
CA ALA A 118 4.67 -8.84 -18.19
C ALA A 118 3.87 -10.08 -18.62
N GLY A 119 4.16 -10.63 -19.80
CA GLY A 119 3.57 -11.88 -20.30
C GLY A 119 3.90 -13.07 -19.41
N ARG A 120 5.18 -13.24 -19.02
CA ARG A 120 5.60 -14.28 -18.06
C ARG A 120 4.86 -14.15 -16.73
N LEU A 121 4.78 -12.93 -16.18
CA LEU A 121 4.01 -12.69 -14.95
C LEU A 121 2.52 -13.00 -15.12
N GLY A 122 1.96 -12.69 -16.30
CA GLY A 122 0.54 -12.90 -16.62
C GLY A 122 0.12 -14.37 -16.72
N ALA A 123 1.08 -15.30 -16.88
CA ALA A 123 0.79 -16.73 -16.88
C ALA A 123 0.33 -17.22 -15.50
N GLU A 124 0.83 -16.62 -14.41
CA GLU A 124 0.55 -17.05 -13.04
C GLU A 124 -0.28 -16.04 -12.23
N ARG A 125 -0.40 -14.80 -12.72
CA ARG A 125 -0.95 -13.68 -11.96
C ARG A 125 -2.09 -12.99 -12.71
N ALA A 126 -3.09 -12.56 -11.94
CA ALA A 126 -4.18 -11.75 -12.48
C ALA A 126 -3.67 -10.44 -13.12
N PRO A 127 -4.31 -9.92 -14.17
CA PRO A 127 -3.87 -8.72 -14.89
C PRO A 127 -3.67 -7.47 -14.02
N ALA A 128 -4.44 -7.34 -12.93
CA ALA A 128 -4.29 -6.25 -11.97
C ALA A 128 -2.98 -6.35 -11.16
N THR A 129 -2.53 -7.57 -10.87
CA THR A 129 -1.25 -7.79 -10.20
C THR A 129 -0.11 -7.45 -11.15
N VAL A 130 -0.16 -7.88 -12.41
CA VAL A 130 0.85 -7.53 -13.42
C VAL A 130 0.91 -6.00 -13.61
N ALA A 131 -0.25 -5.33 -13.68
CA ALA A 131 -0.31 -3.87 -13.78
C ALA A 131 0.38 -3.15 -12.61
N ASN A 132 0.25 -3.69 -11.39
CA ASN A 132 0.95 -3.18 -10.21
C ASN A 132 2.47 -3.35 -10.31
N TYR A 133 2.95 -4.48 -10.83
CA TYR A 133 4.38 -4.71 -11.07
C TYR A 133 4.96 -3.66 -12.02
N LEU A 134 4.35 -3.50 -13.19
CA LEU A 134 4.79 -2.50 -14.17
C LEU A 134 4.66 -1.07 -13.64
N SER A 135 3.69 -0.78 -12.79
CA SER A 135 3.50 0.56 -12.22
C SER A 135 4.59 0.92 -11.20
N HIS A 136 5.07 -0.06 -10.44
CA HIS A 136 6.22 0.13 -9.55
C HIS A 136 7.52 0.30 -10.33
N LEU A 137 7.69 -0.47 -11.41
CA LEU A 137 8.84 -0.36 -12.30
C LEU A 137 8.86 0.98 -13.04
N ARG A 138 7.71 1.45 -13.52
CA ARG A 138 7.58 2.77 -14.16
C ARG A 138 8.06 3.91 -13.29
N ALA A 139 7.85 3.82 -11.97
CA ALA A 139 8.37 4.82 -11.04
C ALA A 139 9.90 4.80 -10.90
N VAL A 140 10.56 3.68 -11.19
CA VAL A 140 12.02 3.59 -11.28
C VAL A 140 12.47 4.25 -12.59
N PHE A 141 11.90 3.85 -13.73
CA PHE A 141 12.19 4.41 -15.05
C PHE A 141 12.06 5.94 -15.07
N ALA A 142 11.01 6.48 -14.44
CA ALA A 142 10.73 7.92 -14.41
C ALA A 142 11.80 8.78 -13.71
N ILE A 143 12.64 8.20 -12.85
CA ILE A 143 13.67 8.96 -12.13
C ILE A 143 15.08 8.45 -12.38
N ALA A 144 15.25 7.31 -13.02
CA ALA A 144 16.54 6.64 -13.11
C ALA A 144 17.59 7.46 -13.87
N GLN A 145 17.21 8.03 -15.01
CA GLN A 145 18.08 8.90 -15.79
C GLN A 145 18.36 10.25 -15.10
N PRO A 146 17.35 11.05 -14.69
CA PRO A 146 17.60 12.36 -14.10
C PRO A 146 18.24 12.31 -12.71
N ALA A 147 18.00 11.26 -11.91
CA ALA A 147 18.56 11.15 -10.57
C ALA A 147 19.96 10.50 -10.54
N TRP A 148 20.16 9.44 -11.33
CA TRP A 148 21.37 8.61 -11.26
C TRP A 148 22.11 8.45 -12.57
N GLY A 149 21.53 8.88 -13.70
CA GLY A 149 22.14 8.72 -15.02
C GLY A 149 22.04 7.30 -15.59
N TYR A 150 21.12 6.47 -15.10
CA TYR A 150 20.81 5.19 -15.74
C TYR A 150 19.91 5.44 -16.96
N PRO A 151 20.34 5.05 -18.18
CA PRO A 151 19.65 5.39 -19.43
C PRO A 151 18.40 4.54 -19.70
N LEU A 152 17.53 4.39 -18.70
CA LEU A 152 16.23 3.74 -18.85
C LEU A 152 15.27 4.64 -19.64
N ASP A 153 14.72 4.11 -20.73
CA ASP A 153 13.77 4.86 -21.58
C ASP A 153 12.34 4.84 -21.02
N GLU A 154 11.86 6.00 -20.57
CA GLU A 154 10.48 6.18 -20.12
C GLU A 154 9.45 5.86 -21.22
N LYS A 155 9.79 6.10 -22.49
CA LYS A 155 8.92 5.80 -23.62
C LYS A 155 8.77 4.29 -23.81
N ALA A 156 9.85 3.52 -23.74
CA ALA A 156 9.80 2.06 -23.76
C ALA A 156 8.84 1.50 -22.70
N MET A 157 8.87 2.05 -21.47
CA MET A 157 7.94 1.67 -20.41
C MET A 157 6.48 2.07 -20.71
N ALA A 158 6.26 3.26 -21.29
CA ALA A 158 4.93 3.72 -21.69
C ALA A 158 4.34 2.84 -22.82
N ASP A 159 5.15 2.48 -23.81
CA ASP A 159 4.76 1.61 -24.92
C ASP A 159 4.47 0.18 -24.43
N ALA A 160 5.28 -0.35 -23.51
CA ALA A 160 5.00 -1.64 -22.87
C ALA A 160 3.65 -1.64 -22.13
N PHE A 161 3.32 -0.56 -21.41
CA PHE A 161 2.00 -0.41 -20.79
C PHE A 161 0.85 -0.39 -21.82
N LYS A 162 1.03 0.33 -22.92
CA LYS A 162 0.04 0.41 -24.00
C LYS A 162 -0.20 -0.97 -24.63
N VAL A 163 0.87 -1.71 -24.92
CA VAL A 163 0.81 -3.05 -25.52
C VAL A 163 0.18 -4.04 -24.55
N THR A 164 0.71 -4.16 -23.33
CA THR A 164 0.20 -5.13 -22.34
C THR A 164 -1.27 -4.91 -21.99
N LYS A 165 -1.73 -3.64 -21.97
CA LYS A 165 -3.15 -3.33 -21.77
C LYS A 165 -4.01 -3.78 -22.96
N ARG A 166 -3.55 -3.57 -24.20
CA ARG A 166 -4.27 -3.99 -25.41
C ARG A 166 -4.30 -5.51 -25.56
N LEU A 167 -3.25 -6.19 -25.12
CA LEU A 167 -3.16 -7.65 -25.13
C LEU A 167 -3.87 -8.32 -23.94
N GLY A 168 -4.46 -7.55 -23.01
CA GLY A 168 -5.15 -8.08 -21.83
C GLY A 168 -4.24 -8.63 -20.73
N VAL A 169 -2.92 -8.51 -20.89
CA VAL A 169 -1.89 -8.91 -19.90
C VAL A 169 -1.97 -8.03 -18.65
N THR A 170 -2.29 -6.74 -18.83
CA THR A 170 -2.55 -5.82 -17.72
C THR A 170 -3.99 -5.32 -17.75
N GLY A 171 -4.56 -5.06 -16.57
CA GLY A 171 -5.95 -4.64 -16.45
C GLY A 171 -6.30 -4.13 -15.06
N LYS A 172 -7.51 -3.59 -14.92
CA LYS A 172 -8.05 -3.24 -13.60
C LYS A 172 -8.56 -4.51 -12.91
N SER A 173 -8.51 -4.52 -11.57
CA SER A 173 -9.16 -5.60 -10.82
C SER A 173 -10.66 -5.58 -11.07
N LYS A 174 -11.29 -6.76 -11.13
CA LYS A 174 -12.75 -6.87 -11.18
C LYS A 174 -13.33 -6.27 -9.90
N ALA A 175 -14.33 -5.41 -10.05
CA ALA A 175 -15.08 -4.90 -8.90
C ALA A 175 -15.97 -6.03 -8.36
N ARG A 176 -16.08 -6.14 -7.03
CA ARG A 176 -16.97 -7.09 -6.34
C ARG A 176 -18.28 -6.40 -5.96
N ASP A 177 -19.41 -7.02 -6.24
CA ASP A 177 -20.75 -6.57 -5.86
C ASP A 177 -21.43 -7.53 -4.86
N ARG A 178 -20.62 -8.41 -4.27
CA ARG A 178 -21.04 -9.36 -3.24
C ARG A 178 -21.60 -8.61 -2.04
N ARG A 179 -22.78 -9.04 -1.60
CA ARG A 179 -23.47 -8.56 -0.41
C ARG A 179 -23.97 -9.76 0.38
N PRO A 180 -23.77 -9.83 1.70
CA PRO A 180 -24.23 -10.94 2.51
C PRO A 180 -25.76 -10.95 2.65
N THR A 181 -26.34 -12.14 2.73
CA THR A 181 -27.75 -12.31 3.11
C THR A 181 -27.92 -12.28 4.63
N LEU A 182 -29.15 -12.07 5.11
CA LEU A 182 -29.44 -12.14 6.55
C LEU A 182 -29.17 -13.54 7.12
N ASP A 183 -29.44 -14.60 6.35
CA ASP A 183 -29.13 -15.99 6.73
C ASP A 183 -27.61 -16.20 6.88
N GLU A 184 -26.82 -15.73 5.91
CA GLU A 184 -25.36 -15.84 5.98
C GLU A 184 -24.79 -15.12 7.21
N LEU A 185 -25.27 -13.91 7.48
CA LEU A 185 -24.86 -13.15 8.68
C LEU A 185 -25.30 -13.85 9.96
N ASP A 186 -26.53 -14.37 10.04
CA ASP A 186 -27.01 -15.10 11.20
C ASP A 186 -26.15 -16.34 11.48
N ARG A 187 -25.85 -17.13 10.44
CA ARG A 187 -24.97 -18.32 10.56
C ARG A 187 -23.56 -17.96 11.02
N LEU A 188 -22.99 -16.88 10.49
CA LEU A 188 -21.68 -16.35 10.91
C LEU A 188 -21.67 -15.93 12.38
N LEU A 189 -22.65 -15.11 12.78
CA LEU A 189 -22.73 -14.60 14.14
C LEU A 189 -23.01 -15.72 15.15
N LYS A 190 -23.86 -16.70 14.82
CA LYS A 190 -24.05 -17.93 15.62
C LYS A 190 -22.75 -18.70 15.79
N HIS A 191 -21.98 -18.89 14.71
CA HIS A 191 -20.70 -19.59 14.76
C HIS A 191 -19.70 -18.88 15.68
N PHE A 192 -19.55 -17.56 15.55
CA PHE A 192 -18.64 -16.79 16.38
C PHE A 192 -19.05 -16.76 17.85
N GLU A 193 -20.32 -16.54 18.16
CA GLU A 193 -20.81 -16.55 19.55
C GLU A 193 -20.73 -17.93 20.19
N ALA A 194 -21.01 -19.01 19.44
CA ALA A 194 -20.81 -20.37 19.94
C ALA A 194 -19.33 -20.64 20.28
N GLY A 195 -18.40 -20.15 19.47
CA GLY A 195 -16.97 -20.21 19.75
C GLY A 195 -16.57 -19.41 21.00
N ARG A 196 -17.10 -18.20 21.13
CA ARG A 196 -16.82 -17.28 22.25
C ARG A 196 -17.40 -17.78 23.57
N ARG A 197 -18.60 -18.38 23.56
CA ARG A 197 -19.20 -19.02 24.74
C ARG A 197 -18.34 -20.17 25.28
N LYS A 198 -17.71 -20.95 24.38
CA LYS A 198 -16.76 -22.01 24.77
C LYS A 198 -15.42 -21.45 25.25
N ARG A 199 -14.98 -20.32 24.71
CA ARG A 199 -13.68 -19.69 24.99
C ARG A 199 -13.83 -18.17 25.11
N PRO A 200 -14.18 -17.64 26.30
CA PRO A 200 -14.54 -16.23 26.48
C PRO A 200 -13.46 -15.21 26.07
N ARG A 201 -12.18 -15.62 26.10
CA ARG A 201 -11.03 -14.80 25.68
C ARG A 201 -10.85 -14.71 24.16
N MET A 202 -11.64 -15.45 23.37
CA MET A 202 -11.58 -15.33 21.92
C MET A 202 -12.00 -13.93 21.47
N MET A 203 -11.40 -13.49 20.37
CA MET A 203 -11.76 -12.27 19.67
C MET A 203 -13.29 -12.21 19.44
N PRO A 204 -13.97 -11.09 19.77
CA PRO A 204 -15.41 -10.93 19.64
C PRO A 204 -15.79 -10.68 18.18
N MET A 205 -15.55 -11.69 17.32
CA MET A 205 -15.78 -11.60 15.88
C MET A 205 -17.22 -11.21 15.53
N ALA A 206 -18.20 -11.62 16.34
CA ALA A 206 -19.59 -11.23 16.12
C ALA A 206 -19.81 -9.71 16.25
N ALA A 207 -19.25 -9.10 17.30
CA ALA A 207 -19.27 -7.64 17.48
C ALA A 207 -18.48 -6.91 16.39
N ILE A 208 -17.31 -7.43 16.00
CA ILE A 208 -16.48 -6.83 14.93
C ILE A 208 -17.21 -6.85 13.59
N VAL A 209 -17.86 -7.96 13.23
CA VAL A 209 -18.66 -8.08 11.98
C VAL A 209 -19.83 -7.11 11.99
N ALA A 210 -20.60 -7.05 13.09
CA ALA A 210 -21.73 -6.14 13.21
C ALA A 210 -21.26 -4.66 13.20
N PHE A 211 -20.16 -4.34 13.89
CA PHE A 211 -19.59 -3.00 13.86
C PHE A 211 -19.11 -2.63 12.45
N ALA A 212 -18.44 -3.52 11.73
CA ALA A 212 -17.98 -3.27 10.36
C ALA A 212 -19.15 -2.98 9.40
N LEU A 213 -20.24 -3.72 9.54
CA LEU A 213 -21.48 -3.53 8.80
C LEU A 213 -22.08 -2.13 9.07
N TYR A 214 -22.32 -1.79 10.34
CA TYR A 214 -23.02 -0.55 10.69
C TYR A 214 -22.16 0.72 10.56
N SER A 215 -20.86 0.63 10.83
CA SER A 215 -19.93 1.76 10.72
C SER A 215 -19.36 1.94 9.31
N SER A 216 -19.55 0.96 8.42
CA SER A 216 -18.98 0.92 7.07
C SER A 216 -17.47 1.17 7.02
N ARG A 217 -16.72 0.87 8.09
CA ARG A 217 -15.28 1.12 8.20
C ARG A 217 -14.44 0.08 7.48
N ARG A 218 -13.20 0.42 7.12
CA ARG A 218 -12.23 -0.59 6.66
C ARG A 218 -11.75 -1.40 7.87
N GLU A 219 -11.45 -2.68 7.65
CA GLU A 219 -10.99 -3.62 8.70
C GLU A 219 -9.83 -3.07 9.53
N GLU A 220 -8.81 -2.50 8.88
CA GLU A 220 -7.66 -1.89 9.57
C GLU A 220 -8.04 -0.65 10.37
N GLU A 221 -8.99 0.15 9.87
CA GLU A 221 -9.50 1.34 10.59
C GLU A 221 -10.21 0.89 11.87
N ILE A 222 -11.08 -0.13 11.80
CA ILE A 222 -11.81 -0.66 12.96
C ILE A 222 -10.88 -1.01 14.11
N THR A 223 -9.78 -1.70 13.80
CA THR A 223 -8.82 -2.17 14.81
C THR A 223 -7.92 -1.08 15.40
N LYS A 224 -7.96 0.13 14.85
CA LYS A 224 -7.13 1.28 15.26
C LYS A 224 -7.93 2.40 15.92
N ILE A 225 -9.25 2.30 15.96
CA ILE A 225 -10.09 3.31 16.60
C ILE A 225 -9.80 3.34 18.11
N LEU A 226 -9.40 4.50 18.61
CA LEU A 226 -9.16 4.75 20.03
C LEU A 226 -10.43 5.19 20.74
N TRP A 227 -10.53 4.93 22.04
CA TRP A 227 -11.60 5.48 22.87
C TRP A 227 -11.59 7.01 22.92
N THR A 228 -10.40 7.63 22.85
CA THR A 228 -10.24 9.10 22.78
C THR A 228 -10.73 9.70 21.47
N ASP A 229 -10.87 8.88 20.43
CA ASP A 229 -11.31 9.29 19.10
C ASP A 229 -12.83 9.15 18.94
N LEU A 230 -13.54 8.60 19.94
CA LEU A 230 -14.98 8.41 19.93
C LEU A 230 -15.69 9.60 20.56
N ASP A 231 -16.38 10.39 19.75
CA ASP A 231 -17.28 11.45 20.19
C ASP A 231 -18.70 10.87 20.31
N VAL A 232 -19.08 10.50 21.54
CA VAL A 232 -20.37 9.89 21.84
C VAL A 232 -21.52 10.89 21.64
N ALA A 233 -21.32 12.16 22.00
CA ALA A 233 -22.35 13.19 21.89
C ALA A 233 -22.62 13.55 20.42
N GLY A 234 -21.55 13.72 19.63
CA GLY A 234 -21.61 13.96 18.19
C GLY A 234 -21.84 12.70 17.34
N ARG A 235 -21.93 11.51 17.97
CA ARG A 235 -22.09 10.21 17.32
C ARG A 235 -21.13 10.00 16.15
N ARG A 236 -19.84 10.20 16.39
CA ARG A 236 -18.81 10.14 15.35
C ARG A 236 -17.49 9.61 15.89
N VAL A 237 -16.63 9.14 15.00
CA VAL A 237 -15.30 8.65 15.31
C VAL A 237 -14.25 9.32 14.43
N LEU A 238 -13.13 9.71 15.03
CA LEU A 238 -11.97 10.20 14.29
C LEU A 238 -11.19 9.02 13.74
N VAL A 239 -11.15 8.90 12.41
CA VAL A 239 -10.32 7.89 11.72
C VAL A 239 -8.99 8.53 11.38
N ARG A 240 -7.95 8.14 12.12
CA ARG A 240 -6.59 8.66 11.93
C ARG A 240 -5.92 8.07 10.70
N ASP A 241 -5.09 8.88 10.04
CA ASP A 241 -4.33 8.50 8.83
C ASP A 241 -5.21 7.76 7.82
N MET A 242 -6.43 8.30 7.60
CA MET A 242 -7.41 7.67 6.75
C MET A 242 -6.80 7.46 5.37
N LYS A 243 -6.89 6.22 4.86
CA LYS A 243 -6.22 5.81 3.63
C LYS A 243 -6.60 6.72 2.46
N ASP A 244 -5.67 7.57 2.05
CA ASP A 244 -5.74 8.43 0.89
C ASP A 244 -4.65 8.05 -0.13
N PRO A 245 -4.92 8.08 -1.45
CA PRO A 245 -3.91 7.83 -2.48
C PRO A 245 -2.78 8.86 -2.51
N GLU A 246 -3.03 10.11 -2.08
CA GLU A 246 -2.14 11.25 -2.28
C GLU A 246 -1.43 11.69 -0.97
N ALA A 247 -2.12 11.64 0.17
CA ALA A 247 -1.55 12.03 1.47
C ALA A 247 -2.02 11.11 2.61
N LYS A 248 -1.15 10.18 3.03
CA LYS A 248 -1.48 9.20 4.09
C LYS A 248 -1.23 9.70 5.51
N ASP A 249 -0.25 10.59 5.70
CA ASP A 249 0.18 11.04 7.03
C ASP A 249 -0.62 12.28 7.44
N GLY A 250 -1.21 12.25 8.63
CA GLY A 250 -2.00 13.36 9.20
C GLY A 250 -3.38 13.53 8.57
N ASN A 251 -3.87 12.52 7.85
CA ASN A 251 -5.14 12.59 7.15
C ASN A 251 -6.31 12.12 8.04
N ASP A 252 -6.57 12.86 9.10
CA ASP A 252 -7.59 12.49 10.08
C ASP A 252 -8.97 12.93 9.64
N VAL A 253 -9.95 12.02 9.70
CA VAL A 253 -11.32 12.26 9.20
C VAL A 253 -12.36 11.84 10.22
N TRP A 254 -13.19 12.80 10.63
CA TRP A 254 -14.40 12.50 11.39
C TRP A 254 -15.41 11.76 10.51
N CYS A 255 -15.84 10.59 10.98
CA CYS A 255 -16.84 9.77 10.32
C CYS A 255 -18.03 9.56 11.25
N GLU A 256 -19.24 9.75 10.72
CA GLU A 256 -20.47 9.53 11.48
C GLU A 256 -20.61 8.05 11.86
N LEU A 257 -21.10 7.80 13.06
CA LEU A 257 -21.52 6.49 13.55
C LEU A 257 -23.03 6.51 13.77
N HIS A 258 -23.73 5.59 13.10
CA HIS A 258 -25.13 5.36 13.44
C HIS A 258 -25.27 4.72 14.82
N GLU A 259 -26.51 4.75 15.32
CA GLU A 259 -26.85 4.29 16.67
C GLU A 259 -26.39 2.85 16.92
N GLU A 260 -26.55 1.96 15.94
CA GLU A 260 -26.16 0.55 16.05
C GLU A 260 -24.64 0.40 16.19
N ALA A 261 -23.87 1.14 15.37
CA ALA A 261 -22.41 1.12 15.44
C ALA A 261 -21.91 1.70 16.77
N LEU A 262 -22.48 2.83 17.21
CA LEU A 262 -22.13 3.46 18.48
C LEU A 262 -22.45 2.54 19.66
N ARG A 263 -23.62 1.90 19.64
CA ARG A 263 -24.07 0.95 20.67
C ARG A 263 -23.12 -0.25 20.77
N ILE A 264 -22.72 -0.82 19.64
CA ILE A 264 -21.74 -1.92 19.61
C ILE A 264 -20.37 -1.47 20.12
N ALA A 265 -19.91 -0.27 19.75
CA ALA A 265 -18.65 0.28 20.24
C ALA A 265 -18.69 0.44 21.76
N LEU A 266 -19.74 1.05 22.31
CA LEU A 266 -19.89 1.29 23.75
C LEU A 266 -20.02 0.01 24.57
N ALA A 267 -20.50 -1.09 23.97
CA ALA A 267 -20.56 -2.40 24.62
C ALA A 267 -19.19 -3.11 24.71
N GLN A 268 -18.14 -2.60 24.05
CA GLN A 268 -16.80 -3.20 24.14
C GLN A 268 -16.12 -2.89 25.47
N PRO A 269 -15.26 -3.81 25.98
CA PRO A 269 -14.51 -3.57 27.20
C PRO A 269 -13.50 -2.41 27.03
N ARG A 270 -13.42 -1.53 28.04
CA ARG A 270 -12.49 -0.39 28.08
C ARG A 270 -11.18 -0.74 28.78
N ASN A 271 -10.53 -1.82 28.35
CA ASN A 271 -9.30 -2.32 28.97
C ASN A 271 -8.02 -2.01 28.19
N GLN A 272 -8.15 -1.46 26.97
CA GLN A 272 -7.04 -1.01 26.12
C GLN A 272 -7.39 0.36 25.51
N ALA A 273 -6.43 0.98 24.83
CA ALA A 273 -6.62 2.29 24.20
C ALA A 273 -7.60 2.19 23.01
N GLU A 274 -7.53 1.11 22.24
CA GLU A 274 -8.41 0.81 21.12
C GLU A 274 -9.75 0.20 21.57
N ILE A 275 -10.82 0.46 20.81
CA ILE A 275 -12.13 -0.18 20.99
C ILE A 275 -12.06 -1.67 20.59
N PHE A 276 -11.32 -1.97 19.52
CA PHE A 276 -11.10 -3.33 19.02
C PHE A 276 -9.59 -3.62 18.93
N PRO A 277 -8.90 -3.93 20.04
CA PRO A 277 -7.44 -4.09 20.11
C PRO A 277 -6.98 -5.44 19.54
N TYR A 278 -7.20 -5.64 18.24
CA TYR A 278 -6.91 -6.90 17.54
C TYR A 278 -6.15 -6.66 16.24
N ASN A 279 -5.41 -7.66 15.79
CA ASN A 279 -4.75 -7.58 14.50
C ASN A 279 -5.76 -7.79 13.36
N HIS A 280 -5.94 -6.79 12.49
CA HIS A 280 -6.85 -6.86 11.33
C HIS A 280 -6.63 -8.15 10.49
N ARG A 281 -5.38 -8.56 10.23
CA ARG A 281 -5.10 -9.80 9.47
C ARG A 281 -5.72 -11.03 10.10
N THR A 282 -5.81 -11.05 11.43
CA THR A 282 -6.47 -12.14 12.17
C THR A 282 -7.98 -12.06 12.04
N VAL A 283 -8.58 -10.87 12.01
CA VAL A 283 -10.00 -10.66 11.71
C VAL A 283 -10.34 -11.24 10.33
N SER A 284 -9.56 -10.86 9.30
CA SER A 284 -9.73 -11.35 7.93
C SER A 284 -9.60 -12.87 7.82
N ALA A 285 -8.59 -13.44 8.48
CA ALA A 285 -8.37 -14.89 8.52
C ALA A 285 -9.49 -15.64 9.26
N ASN A 286 -10.00 -15.08 10.37
CA ASN A 286 -11.13 -15.66 11.10
C ASN A 286 -12.41 -15.66 10.25
N MET A 287 -12.70 -14.55 9.58
CA MET A 287 -13.83 -14.44 8.65
C MET A 287 -13.72 -15.48 7.53
N THR A 288 -12.56 -15.55 6.87
CA THR A 288 -12.31 -16.49 5.77
C THR A 288 -12.52 -17.95 6.21
N ARG A 289 -11.98 -18.33 7.38
CA ARG A 289 -12.16 -19.67 7.93
C ARG A 289 -13.61 -19.96 8.30
N ALA A 290 -14.32 -19.00 8.90
CA ALA A 290 -15.73 -19.16 9.23
C ALA A 290 -16.60 -19.33 7.97
N CYS A 291 -16.36 -18.53 6.93
CA CYS A 291 -17.03 -18.70 5.64
C CYS A 291 -16.78 -20.10 5.06
N ALA A 292 -15.54 -20.60 5.11
CA ALA A 292 -15.22 -21.95 4.64
C ALA A 292 -15.94 -23.04 5.44
N ILE A 293 -15.93 -22.97 6.77
CA ILE A 293 -16.63 -23.92 7.66
C ILE A 293 -18.14 -23.93 7.40
N LEU A 294 -18.71 -22.75 7.13
CA LEU A 294 -20.13 -22.57 6.91
C LEU A 294 -20.54 -22.70 5.44
N ASN A 295 -19.62 -23.04 4.53
CA ASN A 295 -19.89 -23.09 3.09
C ASN A 295 -20.52 -21.79 2.53
N ILE A 296 -20.09 -20.63 3.05
CA ILE A 296 -20.50 -19.32 2.54
C ILE A 296 -19.55 -18.96 1.40
N VAL A 297 -20.09 -18.94 0.19
CA VAL A 297 -19.30 -18.77 -1.04
C VAL A 297 -18.99 -17.30 -1.27
N ASP A 298 -17.70 -17.05 -1.54
CA ASP A 298 -17.17 -15.79 -2.03
C ASP A 298 -17.55 -14.55 -1.19
N LEU A 299 -17.63 -14.67 0.14
CA LEU A 299 -17.85 -13.53 1.05
C LEU A 299 -16.56 -13.16 1.79
N HIS A 300 -16.12 -11.91 1.62
CA HIS A 300 -14.96 -11.34 2.30
C HIS A 300 -15.38 -10.32 3.35
N PHE A 301 -14.51 -10.07 4.34
CA PHE A 301 -14.77 -9.08 5.38
C PHE A 301 -15.05 -7.68 4.80
N HIS A 302 -14.35 -7.30 3.72
CA HIS A 302 -14.55 -6.01 3.07
C HIS A 302 -15.93 -5.85 2.43
N ASP A 303 -16.63 -6.94 2.10
CA ASP A 303 -17.97 -6.89 1.54
C ASP A 303 -19.00 -6.38 2.59
N LEU A 304 -18.69 -6.45 3.90
CA LEU A 304 -19.51 -5.84 4.96
C LEU A 304 -19.56 -4.32 4.86
N ARG A 305 -18.45 -3.68 4.45
CA ARG A 305 -18.44 -2.24 4.18
C ARG A 305 -19.28 -1.91 2.96
N HIS A 306 -19.23 -2.74 1.91
CA HIS A 306 -20.09 -2.56 0.74
C HIS A 306 -21.57 -2.63 1.13
N GLU A 307 -21.91 -3.65 1.91
CA GLU A 307 -23.24 -3.84 2.43
C GLU A 307 -23.72 -2.67 3.30
N GLY A 308 -22.88 -2.19 4.22
CA GLY A 308 -23.19 -1.05 5.09
C GLY A 308 -23.53 0.21 4.29
N VAL A 309 -22.72 0.54 3.28
CA VAL A 309 -22.99 1.71 2.42
C VAL A 309 -24.26 1.51 1.60
N SER A 310 -24.48 0.31 1.05
CA SER A 310 -25.70 -0.01 0.33
C SER A 310 -26.93 0.13 1.24
N ARG A 311 -26.90 -0.40 2.46
CA ARG A 311 -27.98 -0.26 3.46
C ARG A 311 -28.36 1.22 3.66
N LEU A 312 -27.38 2.11 3.83
CA LEU A 312 -27.66 3.54 4.05
C LEU A 312 -28.44 4.15 2.89
N LEU A 313 -28.05 3.84 1.65
CA LEU A 313 -28.75 4.34 0.48
C LEU A 313 -30.14 3.70 0.33
N GLU A 314 -30.29 2.41 0.66
CA GLU A 314 -31.59 1.71 0.68
C GLU A 314 -32.54 2.27 1.75
N MET A 315 -32.00 2.80 2.86
CA MET A 315 -32.72 3.57 3.88
C MET A 315 -33.07 5.00 3.44
N GLY A 316 -32.76 5.40 2.21
CA GLY A 316 -33.06 6.72 1.67
C GLY A 316 -32.05 7.82 2.03
N ARG A 317 -30.87 7.47 2.56
CA ARG A 317 -29.80 8.45 2.77
C ARG A 317 -29.28 8.96 1.43
N THR A 318 -28.94 10.25 1.38
CA THR A 318 -28.28 10.82 0.21
C THR A 318 -26.85 10.30 0.09
N ILE A 319 -26.27 10.37 -1.11
CA ILE A 319 -24.86 9.96 -1.33
C ILE A 319 -23.92 10.70 -0.37
N PRO A 320 -24.09 12.02 -0.11
CA PRO A 320 -23.28 12.71 0.89
C PRO A 320 -23.40 12.18 2.32
N GLN A 321 -24.60 11.83 2.77
CA GLN A 321 -24.81 11.24 4.09
C GLN A 321 -24.17 9.84 4.19
N ALA A 322 -24.32 9.00 3.17
CA ALA A 322 -23.65 7.69 3.16
C ALA A 322 -22.12 7.82 3.08
N ALA A 323 -21.61 8.88 2.43
CA ALA A 323 -20.18 9.18 2.36
C ALA A 323 -19.61 9.71 3.67
N SER A 324 -20.36 10.51 4.47
CA SER A 324 -19.89 10.94 5.80
C SER A 324 -19.74 9.75 6.77
N VAL A 325 -20.59 8.73 6.62
CA VAL A 325 -20.53 7.49 7.42
C VAL A 325 -19.48 6.51 6.92
N SER A 326 -19.12 6.51 5.64
CA SER A 326 -18.12 5.58 5.06
C SER A 326 -16.76 6.22 4.78
N GLY A 327 -16.65 7.55 4.85
CA GLY A 327 -15.45 8.33 4.59
C GLY A 327 -14.95 8.23 3.14
N HIS A 328 -15.87 8.12 2.17
CA HIS A 328 -15.51 8.23 0.76
C HIS A 328 -15.41 9.72 0.38
N ARG A 329 -14.24 10.15 -0.10
CA ARG A 329 -14.03 11.53 -0.58
C ARG A 329 -14.39 11.71 -2.06
N ASN A 330 -14.14 10.68 -2.86
CA ASN A 330 -14.38 10.72 -4.30
C ASN A 330 -15.73 10.08 -4.63
N TRP A 331 -16.67 10.88 -5.13
CA TRP A 331 -18.01 10.46 -5.53
C TRP A 331 -18.02 9.38 -6.61
N SER A 332 -17.01 9.33 -7.48
CA SER A 332 -16.91 8.26 -8.49
C SER A 332 -16.81 6.86 -7.86
N SER A 333 -16.23 6.76 -6.66
CA SER A 333 -16.16 5.50 -5.90
C SER A 333 -17.51 5.10 -5.30
N MET A 334 -18.41 6.07 -5.10
CA MET A 334 -19.76 5.83 -4.58
C MET A 334 -20.74 5.34 -5.64
N LYS A 335 -20.46 5.57 -6.94
CA LYS A 335 -21.34 5.19 -8.07
C LYS A 335 -21.76 3.71 -8.02
N ARG A 336 -20.89 2.83 -7.54
CA ARG A 336 -21.16 1.38 -7.41
C ARG A 336 -22.28 1.04 -6.42
N TYR A 337 -22.56 1.92 -5.46
CA TYR A 337 -23.60 1.70 -4.45
C TYR A 337 -24.97 2.26 -4.87
N ALA A 338 -25.02 3.06 -5.94
CA ALA A 338 -26.24 3.70 -6.41
C ALA A 338 -27.27 2.72 -7.01
N HIS A 339 -26.90 1.45 -7.22
CA HIS A 339 -27.80 0.39 -7.66
C HIS A 339 -28.49 -0.24 -6.44
N LEU A 340 -29.60 0.38 -6.00
CA LEU A 340 -30.42 -0.12 -4.89
C LEU A 340 -31.05 -1.46 -5.26
N ARG A 341 -30.99 -2.46 -4.36
CA ARG A 341 -31.68 -3.74 -4.55
C ARG A 341 -33.08 -3.74 -3.93
N GLN A 342 -33.29 -2.89 -2.94
CA GLN A 342 -34.53 -2.78 -2.15
C GLN A 342 -34.60 -1.42 -1.45
N THR A 343 -35.75 -1.11 -0.87
CA THR A 343 -35.98 0.10 -0.06
C THR A 343 -36.27 -0.29 1.39
N GLY A 344 -35.78 0.51 2.33
CA GLY A 344 -35.94 0.31 3.77
C GLY A 344 -34.74 -0.33 4.44
N ASP A 345 -34.84 -0.53 5.76
CA ASP A 345 -33.79 -1.16 6.56
C ASP A 345 -34.05 -2.66 6.76
N LYS A 346 -33.32 -3.51 6.05
CA LYS A 346 -33.43 -4.98 6.24
C LYS A 346 -32.90 -5.48 7.58
N TYR A 347 -32.22 -4.64 8.34
CA TYR A 347 -31.72 -4.98 9.67
C TYR A 347 -32.64 -4.44 10.78
N ALA A 348 -33.78 -3.82 10.45
CA ALA A 348 -34.78 -3.44 11.43
C ALA A 348 -35.25 -4.68 12.21
N GLY A 349 -35.17 -4.62 13.53
CA GLY A 349 -35.51 -5.76 14.41
C GLY A 349 -34.53 -6.93 14.35
N TRP A 350 -33.33 -6.75 13.78
CA TRP A 350 -32.33 -7.80 13.72
C TRP A 350 -31.80 -8.12 15.12
N VAL A 351 -32.19 -9.29 15.65
CA VAL A 351 -31.95 -9.76 17.03
C VAL A 351 -30.49 -9.69 17.50
N TRP A 352 -29.54 -9.64 16.57
CA TRP A 352 -28.12 -9.61 16.88
C TRP A 352 -27.66 -8.31 17.51
N LEU A 353 -28.29 -7.18 17.18
CA LEU A 353 -27.93 -5.91 17.82
C LEU A 353 -28.13 -5.99 19.34
N ASP A 354 -29.30 -6.49 19.76
CA ASP A 354 -29.63 -6.63 21.18
C ASP A 354 -28.81 -7.71 21.88
N ARG A 355 -28.45 -8.78 21.19
CA ARG A 355 -27.57 -9.83 21.74
C ARG A 355 -26.14 -9.35 21.95
N LEU A 356 -25.61 -8.58 21.01
CA LEU A 356 -24.20 -8.15 21.01
C LEU A 356 -23.98 -6.90 21.88
N ALA A 357 -24.98 -6.04 21.96
CA ALA A 357 -24.91 -4.81 22.72
C ALA A 357 -26.27 -4.52 23.34
N PRO A 358 -26.70 -5.22 24.40
CA PRO A 358 -28.02 -5.02 25.02
C PRO A 358 -28.26 -3.55 25.39
N GLU A 359 -29.50 -3.06 25.24
CA GLU A 359 -29.84 -1.74 25.77
C GLU A 359 -29.70 -1.81 27.28
N ILE A 360 -28.78 -1.01 27.82
CA ILE A 360 -28.74 -0.81 29.26
C ILE A 360 -29.99 -0.01 29.58
N SER A 361 -30.97 -0.64 30.24
CA SER A 361 -32.15 0.06 30.76
C SER A 361 -31.66 1.32 31.47
N LYS A 362 -32.11 2.50 31.02
CA LYS A 362 -31.76 3.77 31.66
C LYS A 362 -31.90 3.58 33.18
N PRO A 363 -30.88 3.88 34.01
CA PRO A 363 -31.10 3.91 35.44
C PRO A 363 -32.22 4.91 35.68
N THR A 364 -33.31 4.45 36.29
CA THR A 364 -34.37 5.32 36.79
C THR A 364 -33.68 6.40 37.62
N HIS A 365 -33.96 7.67 37.35
CA HIS A 365 -33.32 8.86 37.94
C HIS A 365 -33.31 8.93 39.48
N ALA A 366 -33.82 7.91 40.19
CA ALA A 366 -33.89 7.83 41.65
C ALA A 366 -32.59 7.39 42.35
N ALA A 367 -31.56 6.90 41.65
CA ALA A 367 -30.38 6.31 42.30
C ALA A 367 -29.11 7.19 42.33
N LEU A 368 -29.12 8.43 41.80
CA LEU A 368 -27.96 9.34 41.83
C LEU A 368 -28.12 10.52 42.82
N ALA A 369 -29.09 10.45 43.73
CA ALA A 369 -29.34 11.50 44.74
C ALA A 369 -28.98 11.08 46.18
N LYS A 370 -28.10 10.08 46.36
CA LYS A 370 -27.53 9.74 47.68
C LYS A 370 -26.08 9.27 47.55
N THR A 371 -25.17 10.24 47.46
CA THR A 371 -23.83 10.21 48.07
C THR A 371 -23.25 11.61 48.00
#